data_AF-A0A9N9SZW3-F1
#
_entry.id   AF-A0A9N9SZW3-F1
#
_cell.length_a   1.000
_cell.length_b   1.000
_cell.length_c   1.000
_cell.angle_alpha   90.00
_cell.angle_beta   90.00
_cell.angle_gamma   90.00
#
_symmetry.space_group_name_H-M   'P 1'
#
loop_
_entity.id
_entity.type
_entity.pdbx_description
1 polymer ?
#
loop_
_entity_poly.entity_id
_entity_poly.type
_entity_poly.pdbx_seq_one_letter_code
_entity_poly.pdbx_strand_id
1 'polypeptide(L)'
;MTESTEIIANKLFRKGKELLEDPHGTELNGNIKFIHKFVYMPNQTATVQLKDGPLIRVKGCLPALGYSFAGGTTDGPGVYPFKQGTKDDDPLWTFIRNKIAAPTQEDKDCHYPKPILLMTGRMVWPYEWHPSVVSTQMFKIGQLFLAGVPGEFTTMSGRRLREAIYQEAIQNGGDKNTKVVIAGLSNFYTHYVTTHEEYQLQRYEGASTLYGPNTLAIYTNIFRKLTAAILRGETVNDEGIPYKFPNTLFSLLPPVVMDNRGTGHFGDCIVQPKPLYHIGDTVSTVFISGNPRNNNLQEDTFLTVEKKDNNSWSIIATDANWETKFIWKRVSFFGESRATIKWKINNNIEPGTYRITHHGYYKGIVISGMVRYKAIRPYFGSSHSFNVTK
;
A
#
# COMPACT_ATOMS: atom_id res chain seq x y z
N MET A 1 -3.46 -3.59 18.43
CA MET A 1 -3.54 -3.37 16.96
C MET A 1 -4.70 -4.13 16.32
N THR A 2 -4.83 -5.46 16.47
CA THR A 2 -5.92 -6.24 15.84
C THR A 2 -7.32 -5.73 16.20
N GLU A 3 -7.59 -5.54 17.49
CA GLU A 3 -8.86 -4.97 17.94
C GLU A 3 -9.11 -3.56 17.37
N SER A 4 -8.09 -2.69 17.39
CA SER A 4 -8.19 -1.35 16.80
C SER A 4 -8.55 -1.40 15.31
N THR A 5 -7.92 -2.30 14.54
CA THR A 5 -8.25 -2.52 13.13
C THR A 5 -9.70 -2.95 12.97
N GLU A 6 -10.18 -3.90 13.76
CA GLU A 6 -11.56 -4.39 13.73
C GLU A 6 -12.57 -3.28 14.04
N ILE A 7 -12.29 -2.46 15.07
CA ILE A 7 -13.15 -1.33 15.45
C ILE A 7 -13.26 -0.31 14.30
N ILE A 8 -12.13 0.09 13.72
CA ILE A 8 -12.11 1.09 12.64
C ILE A 8 -12.77 0.52 11.37
N ALA A 9 -12.44 -0.71 10.97
CA ALA A 9 -13.03 -1.37 9.82
C ALA A 9 -14.55 -1.51 9.97
N ASN A 10 -15.06 -1.89 11.14
CA ASN A 10 -16.49 -1.99 11.39
C ASN A 10 -17.20 -0.63 11.33
N LYS A 11 -16.57 0.46 11.79
CA LYS A 11 -17.14 1.81 11.65
C LYS A 11 -17.27 2.20 10.17
N LEU A 12 -16.24 1.92 9.37
CA LEU A 12 -16.25 2.17 7.92
C LEU A 12 -17.29 1.30 7.21
N PHE A 13 -17.33 0.00 7.51
CA PHE A 13 -18.31 -0.95 6.95
C PHE A 13 -19.74 -0.53 7.26
N ARG A 14 -20.06 -0.22 8.54
CA ARG A 14 -21.41 0.20 8.94
C ARG A 14 -21.85 1.44 8.17
N LYS A 15 -20.99 2.45 8.06
CA LYS A 15 -21.33 3.66 7.30
C LYS A 15 -21.45 3.39 5.80
N GLY A 16 -20.56 2.55 5.24
CA GLY A 16 -20.64 2.15 3.84
C GLY A 16 -21.93 1.39 3.51
N LYS A 17 -22.32 0.44 4.38
CA LYS A 17 -23.58 -0.30 4.27
C LYS A 17 -24.79 0.63 4.39
N GLU A 18 -24.80 1.51 5.38
CA GLU A 18 -25.85 2.53 5.56
C GLU A 18 -26.05 3.38 4.29
N LEU A 19 -24.96 3.86 3.69
CA LEU A 19 -25.02 4.67 2.46
C LEU A 19 -25.40 3.85 1.21
N LEU A 20 -25.05 2.56 1.17
CA LEU A 20 -25.42 1.66 0.07
C LEU A 20 -26.91 1.30 0.09
N GLU A 21 -27.48 1.16 1.29
CA GLU A 21 -28.90 0.82 1.50
C GLU A 21 -29.81 2.07 1.52
N ASP A 22 -29.25 3.28 1.39
CA ASP A 22 -30.00 4.54 1.40
C ASP A 22 -30.86 4.69 0.13
N PRO A 23 -32.21 4.71 0.23
CA PRO A 23 -33.10 4.86 -0.91
C PRO A 23 -33.04 6.26 -1.55
N HIS A 24 -32.42 7.24 -0.90
CA HIS A 24 -32.21 8.59 -1.43
C HIS A 24 -30.87 8.75 -2.16
N GLY A 25 -30.19 7.65 -2.48
CA GLY A 25 -29.02 7.64 -3.34
C GLY A 25 -29.27 8.33 -4.69
N THR A 26 -28.24 9.00 -5.22
CA THR A 26 -28.33 9.65 -6.53
C THR A 26 -27.90 8.69 -7.63
N GLU A 27 -28.79 8.39 -8.56
CA GLU A 27 -28.46 7.59 -9.74
C GLU A 27 -27.47 8.33 -10.65
N LEU A 28 -26.39 7.64 -11.06
CA LEU A 28 -25.43 8.18 -12.02
C LEU A 28 -25.96 8.01 -13.45
N ASN A 29 -26.14 9.12 -14.16
CA ASN A 29 -26.72 9.14 -15.49
C ASN A 29 -25.80 9.85 -16.50
N GLY A 30 -25.70 9.32 -17.72
CA GLY A 30 -24.94 9.90 -18.82
C GLY A 30 -23.66 9.14 -19.19
N ASN A 31 -22.87 9.73 -20.08
CA ASN A 31 -21.74 9.04 -20.73
C ASN A 31 -20.58 8.74 -19.78
N ILE A 32 -19.89 7.63 -20.06
CA ILE A 32 -18.60 7.28 -19.47
C ILE A 32 -17.49 7.83 -20.37
N LYS A 33 -16.57 8.60 -19.79
CA LYS A 33 -15.36 9.09 -20.46
C LYS A 33 -14.15 8.85 -19.56
N PHE A 34 -12.98 8.75 -20.16
CA PHE A 34 -11.71 8.76 -19.44
C PHE A 34 -10.71 9.69 -20.12
N ILE A 35 -9.76 10.19 -19.35
CA ILE A 35 -8.61 10.92 -19.87
C ILE A 35 -7.39 10.58 -19.02
N HIS A 36 -6.25 10.43 -19.66
CA HIS A 36 -4.98 10.13 -19.01
C HIS A 36 -3.88 10.98 -19.64
N LYS A 37 -2.89 11.33 -18.83
CA LYS A 37 -1.66 11.99 -19.29
C LYS A 37 -0.49 11.59 -18.41
N PHE A 38 0.63 11.23 -19.03
CA PHE A 38 1.95 11.25 -18.41
C PHE A 38 2.50 12.67 -18.36
N VAL A 39 2.91 13.09 -17.17
CA VAL A 39 3.32 14.48 -16.90
C VAL A 39 4.73 14.50 -16.36
N TYR A 40 5.62 15.28 -16.98
CA TYR A 40 6.96 15.53 -16.46
C TYR A 40 6.89 16.65 -15.42
N MET A 41 6.80 16.28 -14.15
CA MET A 41 6.52 17.19 -13.03
C MET A 41 7.50 18.38 -12.92
N PRO A 42 8.82 18.23 -13.15
CA PRO A 42 9.77 19.35 -13.01
C PRO A 42 9.53 20.51 -14.00
N ASN A 43 8.97 20.25 -15.19
CA ASN A 43 8.67 21.31 -16.16
C ASN A 43 7.28 21.91 -16.00
N GLN A 44 6.46 21.36 -15.10
CA GLN A 44 5.12 21.89 -14.91
C GLN A 44 5.14 23.22 -14.19
N THR A 45 4.23 24.10 -14.61
CA THR A 45 4.03 25.40 -13.98
C THR A 45 2.59 25.60 -13.55
N ALA A 46 2.40 26.40 -12.52
CA ALA A 46 1.10 26.86 -12.05
C ALA A 46 1.18 28.34 -11.68
N THR A 47 0.03 29.01 -11.66
CA THR A 47 -0.07 30.36 -11.11
C THR A 47 -0.69 30.24 -9.72
N VAL A 48 -0.01 30.78 -8.72
CA VAL A 48 -0.49 30.78 -7.34
C VAL A 48 -0.58 32.20 -6.82
N GLN A 49 -1.58 32.45 -5.99
CA GLN A 49 -1.70 33.67 -5.21
C GLN A 49 -1.54 33.30 -3.74
N LEU A 50 -0.44 33.73 -3.13
CA LEU A 50 -0.27 33.63 -1.69
C LEU A 50 -1.12 34.70 -1.01
N LYS A 51 -1.46 34.49 0.26
CA LYS A 51 -2.29 35.43 1.04
C LYS A 51 -1.66 36.84 0.98
N ASP A 52 -2.45 37.80 0.52
CA ASP A 52 -2.07 39.22 0.35
C ASP A 52 -0.89 39.47 -0.61
N GLY A 53 -0.54 38.49 -1.46
CA GLY A 53 0.57 38.57 -2.41
C GLY A 53 0.12 38.69 -3.87
N PRO A 54 1.05 39.04 -4.78
CA PRO A 54 0.78 39.03 -6.21
C PRO A 54 0.59 37.60 -6.73
N LEU A 55 -0.06 37.47 -7.89
CA LEU A 55 -0.06 36.24 -8.66
C LEU A 55 1.38 35.94 -9.13
N ILE A 56 1.93 34.81 -8.70
CA ILE A 56 3.27 34.37 -9.08
C ILE A 56 3.19 33.08 -9.89
N ARG A 57 4.04 32.99 -10.91
CA ARG A 57 4.23 31.75 -11.67
C ARG A 57 5.26 30.89 -10.97
N VAL A 58 4.86 29.67 -10.61
CA VAL A 58 5.71 28.69 -9.92
C VAL A 58 5.99 27.49 -10.81
N LYS A 59 7.13 26.82 -10.58
CA LYS A 59 7.55 25.59 -11.27
C LYS A 59 7.68 24.41 -10.32
N GLY A 60 7.64 23.20 -10.86
CA GLY A 60 7.95 21.97 -10.13
C GLY A 60 9.45 21.82 -9.91
N CYS A 61 9.81 21.01 -8.92
CA CYS A 61 11.20 20.65 -8.63
C CYS A 61 11.50 19.21 -9.06
N LEU A 62 12.78 18.87 -9.20
CA LEU A 62 13.19 17.45 -9.22
C LEU A 62 12.83 16.78 -7.88
N PRO A 63 12.49 15.49 -7.88
CA PRO A 63 11.97 14.83 -6.68
C PRO A 63 13.01 14.78 -5.56
N ALA A 64 12.63 15.20 -4.35
CA ALA A 64 13.49 15.14 -3.17
C ALA A 64 12.71 14.90 -1.88
N LEU A 65 13.32 14.13 -0.98
CA LEU A 65 12.82 13.88 0.38
C LEU A 65 13.58 14.74 1.39
N GLY A 66 12.83 15.34 2.32
CA GLY A 66 13.41 16.15 3.40
C GLY A 66 13.82 15.34 4.63
N TYR A 67 14.50 15.97 5.58
CA TYR A 67 14.93 15.30 6.83
C TYR A 67 13.77 14.65 7.60
N SER A 68 12.62 15.33 7.71
CA SER A 68 11.47 14.81 8.44
C SER A 68 10.86 13.54 7.84
N PHE A 69 11.18 13.17 6.59
CA PHE A 69 10.80 11.87 6.02
C PHE A 69 11.37 10.73 6.86
N ALA A 70 12.65 10.82 7.25
CA ALA A 70 13.28 9.78 8.06
C ALA A 70 12.76 9.76 9.50
N GLY A 71 11.99 10.76 9.94
CA GLY A 71 11.35 10.80 11.26
C GLY A 71 10.04 10.00 11.37
N GLY A 72 9.49 9.52 10.25
CA GLY A 72 8.23 8.77 10.21
C GLY A 72 7.03 9.53 10.78
N THR A 73 5.98 8.81 11.16
CA THR A 73 4.76 9.36 11.75
C THR A 73 4.47 8.76 13.12
N THR A 74 3.37 9.19 13.75
CA THR A 74 2.85 8.53 14.96
C THR A 74 2.36 7.10 14.70
N ASP A 75 2.05 6.76 13.44
CA ASP A 75 1.58 5.43 13.04
C ASP A 75 2.72 4.47 12.72
N GLY A 76 3.92 5.00 12.53
CA GLY A 76 5.16 4.25 12.30
C GLY A 76 6.36 5.17 12.52
N PRO A 77 7.03 5.11 13.68
CA PRO A 77 8.16 6.00 13.97
C PRO A 77 9.30 5.73 12.99
N GLY A 78 9.95 6.81 12.58
CA GLY A 78 11.11 6.73 11.71
C GLY A 78 12.38 6.32 12.44
N VAL A 79 13.52 6.56 11.80
CA VAL A 79 14.84 6.21 12.31
C VAL A 79 15.34 7.32 13.24
N TYR A 80 15.86 6.95 14.40
CA TYR A 80 16.54 7.89 15.28
C TYR A 80 17.83 8.44 14.62
N PRO A 81 18.19 9.75 14.71
CA PRO A 81 17.59 10.80 15.56
C PRO A 81 16.60 11.73 14.84
N PHE A 82 16.07 11.36 13.68
CA PHE A 82 15.25 12.25 12.85
C PHE A 82 13.93 12.63 13.53
N LYS A 83 13.54 13.92 13.43
CA LYS A 83 12.31 14.47 14.01
C LYS A 83 11.47 15.16 12.95
N GLN A 84 10.15 15.12 13.10
CA GLN A 84 9.24 15.90 12.27
C GLN A 84 9.36 17.39 12.54
N GLY A 85 9.14 18.22 11.52
CA GLY A 85 9.25 19.68 11.61
C GLY A 85 10.68 20.21 11.48
N THR A 86 11.63 19.37 11.08
CA THR A 86 13.03 19.78 10.89
C THR A 86 13.15 20.69 9.66
N LYS A 87 13.64 21.91 9.87
CA LYS A 87 13.86 22.91 8.82
C LYS A 87 15.33 23.22 8.55
N ASP A 88 16.21 22.79 9.44
CA ASP A 88 17.66 22.98 9.35
C ASP A 88 18.37 21.70 8.90
N ASP A 89 19.53 21.84 8.25
CA ASP A 89 20.39 20.72 7.89
C ASP A 89 21.13 20.17 9.13
N ASP A 90 21.33 18.84 9.20
CA ASP A 90 22.24 18.21 10.17
C ASP A 90 23.63 17.97 9.55
N PRO A 91 24.74 18.37 10.19
CA PRO A 91 26.09 18.25 9.63
C PRO A 91 26.53 16.83 9.28
N LEU A 92 26.21 15.83 10.11
CA LEU A 92 26.63 14.44 9.91
C LEU A 92 25.89 13.81 8.72
N TRP A 93 24.57 13.99 8.68
CA TRP A 93 23.74 13.44 7.61
C TRP A 93 23.96 14.16 6.29
N THR A 94 24.26 15.46 6.33
CA THR A 94 24.67 16.24 5.16
C THR A 94 25.93 15.67 4.52
N PHE A 95 26.94 15.29 5.33
CA PHE A 95 28.16 14.66 4.83
C PHE A 95 27.88 13.32 4.13
N ILE A 96 27.06 12.45 4.74
CA ILE A 96 26.70 11.14 4.18
C ILE A 96 25.90 11.30 2.89
N ARG A 97 24.88 12.19 2.87
CA ARG A 97 24.09 12.53 1.68
C ARG A 97 24.97 12.99 0.53
N ASN A 98 25.88 13.92 0.79
CA ASN A 98 26.72 14.54 -0.25
C ASN A 98 27.68 13.54 -0.92
N LYS A 99 28.00 12.41 -0.27
CA LYS A 99 28.77 11.33 -0.90
C LYS A 99 27.96 10.49 -1.90
N ILE A 100 26.63 10.51 -1.83
CA ILE A 100 25.75 9.72 -2.70
C ILE A 100 25.20 10.59 -3.84
N ALA A 101 24.58 11.72 -3.51
CA ALA A 101 24.10 12.72 -4.46
C ALA A 101 23.90 14.07 -3.76
N ALA A 102 24.86 14.98 -3.90
CA ALA A 102 24.76 16.31 -3.29
C ALA A 102 23.70 17.17 -4.02
N PRO A 103 22.75 17.80 -3.29
CA PRO A 103 21.82 18.76 -3.89
C PRO A 103 22.57 20.02 -4.34
N THR A 104 22.21 20.53 -5.52
CA THR A 104 22.72 21.80 -6.03
C THR A 104 22.05 22.98 -5.31
N GLN A 105 22.56 24.20 -5.50
CA GLN A 105 21.89 25.38 -4.96
C GLN A 105 20.48 25.56 -5.55
N GLU A 106 20.31 25.28 -6.85
CA GLU A 106 18.98 25.30 -7.48
C GLU A 106 18.01 24.30 -6.82
N ASP A 107 18.48 23.10 -6.46
CA ASP A 107 17.62 22.12 -5.78
C ASP A 107 17.17 22.65 -4.42
N LYS A 108 18.10 23.22 -3.64
CA LYS A 108 17.82 23.80 -2.31
C LYS A 108 16.84 24.96 -2.41
N ASP A 109 17.04 25.86 -3.37
CA ASP A 109 16.18 27.02 -3.58
C ASP A 109 14.78 26.59 -4.03
N CYS A 110 14.67 25.59 -4.91
CA CYS A 110 13.39 25.07 -5.38
C CYS A 110 12.60 24.38 -4.24
N HIS A 111 13.29 23.64 -3.38
CA HIS A 111 12.68 22.89 -2.28
C HIS A 111 12.43 23.69 -1.01
N TYR A 112 13.00 24.90 -0.89
CA TYR A 112 12.88 25.72 0.32
C TYR A 112 11.44 25.81 0.83
N PRO A 113 11.18 25.65 2.15
CA PRO A 113 12.13 25.54 3.26
C PRO A 113 12.52 24.09 3.62
N LYS A 114 12.32 23.11 2.74
CA LYS A 114 12.70 21.72 3.01
C LYS A 114 14.22 21.56 3.04
N PRO A 115 14.83 21.13 4.16
CA PRO A 115 16.21 20.66 4.15
C PRO A 115 16.22 19.29 3.46
N ILE A 116 16.91 19.18 2.33
CA ILE A 116 16.90 17.97 1.49
C ILE A 116 17.74 16.87 2.17
N LEU A 117 17.14 15.74 2.52
CA LEU A 117 17.88 14.57 3.01
C LEU A 117 18.32 13.68 1.84
N LEU A 118 17.43 13.41 0.89
CA LEU A 118 17.71 12.59 -0.29
C LEU A 118 17.30 13.34 -1.56
N MET A 119 18.27 13.66 -2.41
CA MET A 119 18.02 14.30 -3.71
C MET A 119 17.68 13.25 -4.77
N THR A 120 16.57 12.53 -4.58
CA THR A 120 16.21 11.32 -5.33
C THR A 120 16.13 11.52 -6.85
N GLY A 121 15.80 12.72 -7.33
CA GLY A 121 15.78 13.05 -8.76
C GLY A 121 17.15 13.12 -9.41
N ARG A 122 18.24 13.11 -8.63
CA ARG A 122 19.63 13.00 -9.12
C ARG A 122 20.22 11.61 -8.87
N MET A 123 19.48 10.72 -8.22
CA MET A 123 19.92 9.37 -7.87
C MET A 123 19.41 8.38 -8.93
N VAL A 124 20.26 8.09 -9.92
CA VAL A 124 19.92 7.24 -11.08
C VAL A 124 20.64 5.89 -11.07
N TRP A 125 21.49 5.64 -10.07
CA TRP A 125 22.20 4.37 -9.90
C TRP A 125 21.69 3.61 -8.65
N PRO A 126 21.46 2.29 -8.73
CA PRO A 126 21.51 1.46 -9.94
C PRO A 126 20.34 1.72 -10.91
N TYR A 127 19.26 2.36 -10.44
CA TYR A 127 18.07 2.76 -11.20
C TYR A 127 17.59 4.12 -10.73
N GLU A 128 16.58 4.73 -11.38
CA GLU A 128 15.92 5.92 -10.85
C GLU A 128 15.26 5.65 -9.50
N TRP A 129 15.58 6.46 -8.49
CA TRP A 129 15.03 6.30 -7.12
C TRP A 129 13.61 6.84 -7.00
N HIS A 130 13.29 7.92 -7.72
CA HIS A 130 11.92 8.46 -7.80
C HIS A 130 11.58 8.93 -9.20
N PRO A 131 10.31 8.78 -9.62
CA PRO A 131 9.87 9.15 -10.96
C PRO A 131 9.81 10.67 -11.10
N SER A 132 10.29 11.18 -12.24
CA SER A 132 10.05 12.57 -12.67
C SER A 132 8.85 12.69 -13.62
N VAL A 133 8.49 11.61 -14.32
CA VAL A 133 7.27 11.48 -15.13
C VAL A 133 6.23 10.70 -14.33
N VAL A 134 5.05 11.27 -14.12
CA VAL A 134 3.98 10.68 -13.30
C VAL A 134 2.72 10.44 -14.13
N SER A 135 1.92 9.43 -13.75
CA SER A 135 0.60 9.22 -14.35
C SER A 135 -0.44 10.12 -13.67
N THR A 136 -1.24 10.81 -14.48
CA THR A 136 -2.46 11.49 -14.04
C THR A 136 -3.64 10.96 -14.84
N GLN A 137 -4.75 10.67 -14.18
CA GLN A 137 -5.92 10.08 -14.82
C GLN A 137 -7.21 10.57 -14.19
N MET A 138 -8.24 10.70 -15.01
CA MET A 138 -9.58 11.02 -14.57
C MET A 138 -10.61 10.19 -15.33
N PHE A 139 -11.63 9.72 -14.63
CA PHE A 139 -12.83 9.13 -15.21
C PHE A 139 -14.02 10.06 -14.95
N LYS A 140 -14.90 10.18 -15.94
CA LYS A 140 -16.22 10.78 -15.80
C LYS A 140 -17.26 9.69 -16.01
N ILE A 141 -18.10 9.42 -15.01
CA ILE A 141 -19.19 8.44 -15.05
C ILE A 141 -20.48 9.20 -14.76
N GLY A 142 -21.20 9.58 -15.82
CA GLY A 142 -22.33 10.49 -15.67
C GLY A 142 -21.88 11.81 -15.04
N GLN A 143 -22.43 12.17 -13.88
CA GLN A 143 -22.08 13.34 -13.09
C GLN A 143 -20.90 13.14 -12.10
N LEU A 144 -20.36 11.93 -11.99
CA LEU A 144 -19.22 11.64 -11.11
C LEU A 144 -17.90 11.83 -11.86
N PHE A 145 -16.99 12.62 -11.29
CA PHE A 145 -15.58 12.67 -11.66
C PHE A 145 -14.74 11.94 -10.62
N LEU A 146 -14.01 10.92 -11.05
CA LEU A 146 -13.05 10.18 -10.24
C LEU A 146 -11.64 10.57 -10.67
N ALA A 147 -10.94 11.33 -9.83
CA ALA A 147 -9.58 11.78 -10.07
C ALA A 147 -8.59 10.80 -9.44
N GLY A 148 -7.90 10.02 -10.28
CA GLY A 148 -6.83 9.13 -9.85
C GLY A 148 -5.54 9.92 -9.66
N VAL A 149 -5.15 10.13 -8.40
CA VAL A 149 -3.96 10.90 -8.04
C VAL A 149 -2.82 9.96 -7.60
N PRO A 150 -1.58 10.15 -8.09
CA PRO A 150 -0.50 9.19 -7.89
C PRO A 150 0.23 9.36 -6.54
N GLY A 151 -0.50 9.58 -5.45
CA GLY A 151 0.10 9.81 -4.13
C GLY A 151 -0.93 10.02 -3.01
N GLU A 152 -0.43 10.45 -1.87
CA GLU A 152 -1.17 10.66 -0.63
C GLU A 152 -1.47 12.14 -0.42
N PHE A 153 -2.66 12.57 -0.84
CA PHE A 153 -3.09 13.96 -0.64
C PHE A 153 -3.52 14.16 0.81
N THR A 154 -3.00 15.20 1.46
CA THR A 154 -3.53 15.62 2.78
C THR A 154 -4.99 16.03 2.66
N THR A 155 -5.66 16.16 3.80
CA THR A 155 -7.08 16.55 3.82
C THR A 155 -7.32 17.85 3.04
N MET A 156 -6.48 18.89 3.20
CA MET A 156 -6.71 20.15 2.49
C MET A 156 -6.28 20.09 1.04
N SER A 157 -5.22 19.36 0.71
CA SER A 157 -4.86 19.09 -0.67
C SER A 157 -6.02 18.45 -1.43
N GLY A 158 -6.63 17.39 -0.87
CA GLY A 158 -7.77 16.72 -1.46
C GLY A 158 -9.02 17.62 -1.55
N ARG A 159 -9.29 18.47 -0.56
CA ARG A 159 -10.41 19.43 -0.63
C ARG A 159 -10.22 20.47 -1.73
N ARG A 160 -9.04 21.10 -1.80
CA ARG A 160 -8.69 22.12 -2.81
C ARG A 160 -8.73 21.55 -4.22
N LEU A 161 -8.22 20.32 -4.41
CA LEU A 161 -8.26 19.66 -5.71
C LEU A 161 -9.70 19.32 -6.14
N ARG A 162 -10.53 18.77 -5.24
CA ARG A 162 -11.94 18.48 -5.55
C ARG A 162 -12.70 19.73 -5.96
N GLU A 163 -12.52 20.81 -5.22
CA GLU A 163 -13.18 22.08 -5.52
C GLU A 163 -12.73 22.63 -6.88
N ALA A 164 -11.43 22.61 -7.17
CA ALA A 164 -10.92 23.08 -8.45
C ALA A 164 -11.44 22.28 -9.65
N ILE A 165 -11.54 20.95 -9.52
CA ILE A 165 -12.14 20.09 -10.55
C ILE A 165 -13.63 20.39 -10.70
N TYR A 166 -14.37 20.54 -9.59
CA TYR A 166 -15.79 20.89 -9.62
C TYR A 166 -16.02 22.22 -10.34
N GLN A 167 -15.29 23.28 -9.95
CA GLN A 167 -15.41 24.59 -10.57
C GLN A 167 -15.08 24.56 -12.07
N GLU A 168 -14.02 23.85 -12.45
CA GLU A 168 -13.66 23.68 -13.85
C GLU A 168 -14.72 22.91 -14.63
N ALA A 169 -15.33 21.89 -14.01
CA ALA A 169 -16.42 21.15 -14.63
C ALA A 169 -17.63 22.05 -14.89
N ILE A 170 -18.07 22.85 -13.90
CA ILE A 170 -19.18 23.79 -14.06
C ILE A 170 -18.89 24.83 -15.14
N GLN A 171 -17.67 25.39 -15.17
CA GLN A 171 -17.26 26.38 -16.18
C GLN A 171 -17.27 25.83 -17.61
N ASN A 172 -17.05 24.52 -17.77
CA ASN A 172 -17.04 23.83 -19.06
C ASN A 172 -18.36 23.07 -19.34
N GLY A 173 -19.49 23.52 -18.76
CA GLY A 173 -20.83 23.00 -19.06
C GLY A 173 -21.19 21.67 -18.37
N GLY A 174 -20.47 21.29 -17.32
CA GLY A 174 -20.82 20.18 -16.45
C GLY A 174 -22.09 20.47 -15.64
N ASP A 175 -22.77 19.40 -15.20
CA ASP A 175 -24.00 19.49 -14.40
C ASP A 175 -23.71 20.08 -13.00
N LYS A 176 -24.62 20.91 -12.48
CA LYS A 176 -24.56 21.46 -11.11
C LYS A 176 -24.50 20.38 -10.04
N ASN A 177 -25.06 19.20 -10.30
CA ASN A 177 -25.02 18.04 -9.40
C ASN A 177 -23.67 17.28 -9.42
N THR A 178 -22.69 17.74 -10.21
CA THR A 178 -21.36 17.13 -10.35
C THR A 178 -20.75 16.77 -8.99
N LYS A 179 -20.24 15.54 -8.89
CA LYS A 179 -19.51 15.05 -7.70
C LYS A 179 -18.07 14.75 -8.09
N VAL A 180 -17.13 15.12 -7.23
CA VAL A 180 -15.70 14.83 -7.43
C VAL A 180 -15.19 13.96 -6.28
N VAL A 181 -14.58 12.83 -6.62
CA VAL A 181 -13.93 11.91 -5.69
C VAL A 181 -12.45 11.83 -6.03
N ILE A 182 -11.60 11.89 -5.00
CA ILE A 182 -10.17 11.66 -5.12
C ILE A 182 -9.89 10.19 -4.83
N ALA A 183 -9.35 9.48 -5.81
CA ALA A 183 -8.79 8.16 -5.64
C ALA A 183 -7.27 8.31 -5.45
N GLY A 184 -6.83 8.31 -4.20
CA GLY A 184 -5.40 8.32 -3.84
C GLY A 184 -4.69 7.03 -4.26
N LEU A 185 -3.35 7.05 -4.22
CA LEU A 185 -2.50 5.89 -4.52
C LEU A 185 -2.83 5.19 -5.85
N SER A 186 -3.23 5.97 -6.87
CA SER A 186 -3.65 5.45 -8.16
C SER A 186 -2.49 5.47 -9.17
N ASN A 187 -2.31 4.37 -9.91
CA ASN A 187 -1.34 4.16 -10.99
C ASN A 187 0.14 4.18 -10.58
N PHE A 188 0.59 5.24 -9.90
CA PHE A 188 1.95 5.45 -9.41
C PHE A 188 1.92 5.92 -7.95
N TYR A 189 3.05 5.77 -7.26
CA TYR A 189 3.23 6.29 -5.91
C TYR A 189 4.35 7.34 -5.89
N THR A 190 3.99 8.58 -5.56
CA THR A 190 4.91 9.73 -5.49
C THR A 190 4.91 10.38 -4.09
N HIS A 191 4.72 9.55 -3.06
CA HIS A 191 4.61 9.99 -1.67
C HIS A 191 3.45 10.98 -1.46
N TYR A 192 3.68 12.04 -0.70
CA TYR A 192 2.64 12.92 -0.18
C TYR A 192 2.44 14.15 -1.06
N VAL A 193 1.24 14.72 -1.00
CA VAL A 193 0.94 16.03 -1.55
C VAL A 193 0.31 16.88 -0.47
N THR A 194 1.11 17.80 0.06
CA THR A 194 0.68 18.82 1.03
C THR A 194 0.24 20.10 0.34
N THR A 195 -0.57 20.89 1.04
CA THR A 195 -0.76 22.30 0.67
C THR A 195 0.55 23.06 0.83
N HIS A 196 0.66 24.22 0.19
CA HIS A 196 1.85 25.07 0.35
C HIS A 196 2.09 25.42 1.82
N GLU A 197 1.02 25.69 2.57
CA GLU A 197 1.03 26.08 3.98
C GLU A 197 1.45 24.93 4.89
N GLU A 198 0.91 23.73 4.67
CA GLU A 198 1.34 22.51 5.37
C GLU A 198 2.82 22.18 5.04
N TYR A 199 3.24 22.38 3.79
CA TYR A 199 4.62 22.17 3.36
C TYR A 199 5.60 23.06 4.15
N GLN A 200 5.23 24.32 4.45
CA GLN A 200 6.10 25.22 5.21
C GLN A 200 6.41 24.70 6.62
N LEU A 201 5.59 23.80 7.18
CA LEU A 201 5.83 23.22 8.50
C LEU A 201 6.86 22.10 8.47
N GLN A 202 7.10 21.48 7.30
CA GLN A 202 8.06 20.38 7.13
C GLN A 202 7.88 19.23 8.14
N ARG A 203 6.64 18.85 8.43
CA ARG A 203 6.32 17.54 9.03
C ARG A 203 6.59 16.41 8.05
N TYR A 204 6.29 15.16 8.42
CA TYR A 204 6.57 14.00 7.56
C TYR A 204 6.00 14.15 6.14
N GLU A 205 4.76 14.60 6.02
CA GLU A 205 4.06 14.76 4.75
C GLU A 205 4.67 15.89 3.91
N GLY A 206 5.07 16.99 4.56
CA GLY A 206 5.74 18.13 3.90
C GLY A 206 7.13 17.76 3.38
N ALA A 207 7.90 17.03 4.18
CA ALA A 207 9.20 16.51 3.76
C ALA A 207 9.08 15.43 2.67
N SER A 208 7.96 14.70 2.65
CA SER A 208 7.65 13.68 1.66
C SER A 208 6.90 14.22 0.44
N THR A 209 6.71 15.54 0.32
CA THR A 209 6.12 16.16 -0.87
C THR A 209 7.20 16.34 -1.94
N LEU A 210 7.30 15.36 -2.84
CA LEU A 210 8.50 15.16 -3.67
C LEU A 210 8.86 16.33 -4.58
N TYR A 211 7.90 17.02 -5.19
CA TYR A 211 8.17 18.01 -6.24
C TYR A 211 8.19 19.46 -5.73
N GLY A 212 8.40 19.63 -4.42
CA GLY A 212 8.58 20.92 -3.77
C GLY A 212 7.27 21.57 -3.28
N PRO A 213 7.32 22.84 -2.81
CA PRO A 213 6.19 23.52 -2.14
C PRO A 213 4.97 23.76 -3.04
N ASN A 214 5.15 23.65 -4.36
CA ASN A 214 4.14 23.97 -5.36
C ASN A 214 3.46 22.71 -5.94
N THR A 215 3.76 21.53 -5.40
CA THR A 215 3.28 20.24 -5.91
C THR A 215 1.75 20.21 -6.03
N LEU A 216 1.01 20.66 -5.00
CA LEU A 216 -0.45 20.70 -5.06
C LEU A 216 -0.95 21.65 -6.16
N ALA A 217 -0.40 22.85 -6.27
CA ALA A 217 -0.83 23.84 -7.26
C ALA A 217 -0.63 23.31 -8.69
N ILE A 218 0.47 22.61 -8.92
CA ILE A 218 0.76 21.93 -10.18
C ILE A 218 -0.27 20.85 -10.47
N TYR A 219 -0.55 19.94 -9.52
CA TYR A 219 -1.60 18.93 -9.70
C TYR A 219 -2.97 19.57 -9.95
N THR A 220 -3.34 20.61 -9.19
CA THR A 220 -4.58 21.35 -9.42
C THR A 220 -4.66 21.89 -10.84
N ASN A 221 -3.59 22.50 -11.37
CA ASN A 221 -3.56 22.99 -12.74
C ASN A 221 -3.68 21.86 -13.78
N ILE A 222 -2.99 20.74 -13.56
CA ILE A 222 -3.07 19.55 -14.44
C ILE A 222 -4.51 19.02 -14.47
N PHE A 223 -5.11 18.79 -13.32
CA PHE A 223 -6.46 18.22 -13.23
C PHE A 223 -7.54 19.17 -13.74
N ARG A 224 -7.37 20.50 -13.62
CA ARG A 224 -8.25 21.46 -14.30
C ARG A 224 -8.16 21.30 -15.83
N LYS A 225 -6.95 21.26 -16.39
CA LYS A 225 -6.76 21.03 -17.83
C LYS A 225 -7.37 19.70 -18.29
N LEU A 226 -7.19 18.62 -17.52
CA LEU A 226 -7.81 17.33 -17.82
C LEU A 226 -9.35 17.39 -17.76
N THR A 227 -9.91 18.11 -16.79
CA THR A 227 -11.36 18.31 -16.65
C THR A 227 -11.96 19.08 -17.83
N ALA A 228 -11.30 20.16 -18.27
CA ALA A 228 -11.72 20.91 -19.44
C ALA A 228 -11.62 20.03 -20.72
N ALA A 229 -10.51 19.31 -20.89
CA ALA A 229 -10.28 18.46 -22.06
C ALA A 229 -11.30 17.31 -22.17
N ILE A 230 -11.60 16.59 -21.07
CA ILE A 230 -12.56 15.48 -21.09
C ILE A 230 -14.00 15.95 -21.40
N LEU A 231 -14.36 17.16 -20.95
CA LEU A 231 -15.66 17.76 -21.25
C LEU A 231 -15.74 18.21 -22.71
N ARG A 232 -14.68 18.85 -23.24
CA ARG A 232 -14.60 19.30 -24.63
C ARG A 232 -14.34 18.18 -25.65
N GLY A 233 -14.03 16.97 -25.19
CA GLY A 233 -13.71 15.84 -26.07
C GLY A 233 -12.34 15.98 -26.74
N GLU A 234 -11.41 16.68 -26.09
CA GLU A 234 -10.06 16.92 -26.57
C GLU A 234 -9.12 15.78 -26.15
N THR A 235 -8.10 15.53 -26.96
CA THR A 235 -6.98 14.67 -26.61
C THR A 235 -5.89 15.46 -25.89
N VAL A 236 -5.12 14.76 -25.04
CA VAL A 236 -3.96 15.33 -24.35
C VAL A 236 -2.73 14.51 -24.71
N ASN A 237 -1.60 15.19 -24.90
CA ASN A 237 -0.33 14.54 -25.25
C ASN A 237 0.48 14.27 -24.00
N ASP A 238 1.10 13.09 -23.96
CA ASP A 238 2.05 12.69 -22.91
C ASP A 238 3.35 13.50 -22.99
N GLU A 239 3.93 13.77 -21.83
CA GLU A 239 5.22 14.46 -21.67
C GLU A 239 6.34 13.44 -21.37
N GLY A 240 6.47 12.45 -22.25
CA GLY A 240 7.40 11.34 -22.11
C GLY A 240 6.78 10.11 -21.48
N ILE A 241 7.62 9.12 -21.19
CA ILE A 241 7.23 7.85 -20.58
C ILE A 241 7.93 7.68 -19.22
N PRO A 242 7.30 6.99 -18.25
CA PRO A 242 7.98 6.61 -17.02
C PRO A 242 9.24 5.76 -17.29
N TYR A 243 10.22 5.84 -16.39
CA TYR A 243 11.44 5.06 -16.47
C TYR A 243 11.15 3.56 -16.55
N LYS A 244 11.74 2.90 -17.56
CA LYS A 244 11.59 1.47 -17.77
C LYS A 244 12.69 0.73 -17.02
N PHE A 245 12.31 0.13 -15.89
CA PHE A 245 13.20 -0.75 -15.13
C PHE A 245 13.57 -2.01 -15.94
N PRO A 246 14.75 -2.59 -15.71
CA PRO A 246 15.09 -3.88 -16.30
C PRO A 246 14.21 -4.99 -15.72
N ASN A 247 14.05 -6.07 -16.47
CA ASN A 247 13.25 -7.24 -16.06
C ASN A 247 13.83 -7.95 -14.82
N THR A 248 15.11 -7.73 -14.51
CA THR A 248 15.78 -8.29 -13.33
C THR A 248 16.33 -7.16 -12.48
N LEU A 249 15.84 -7.05 -11.26
CA LEU A 249 16.27 -6.06 -10.28
C LEU A 249 17.26 -6.68 -9.29
N PHE A 250 18.16 -5.84 -8.79
CA PHE A 250 19.01 -6.20 -7.65
C PHE A 250 18.15 -6.41 -6.39
N SER A 251 18.37 -7.52 -5.68
CA SER A 251 17.69 -7.83 -4.42
C SER A 251 18.70 -8.23 -3.36
N LEU A 252 18.63 -7.55 -2.22
CA LEU A 252 19.41 -7.90 -1.02
C LEU A 252 18.71 -8.95 -0.16
N LEU A 253 17.48 -9.33 -0.49
CA LEU A 253 16.73 -10.33 0.26
C LEU A 253 17.22 -11.74 -0.13
N PRO A 254 17.85 -12.51 0.79
CA PRO A 254 18.35 -13.83 0.45
C PRO A 254 17.23 -14.78 0.00
N PRO A 255 17.48 -15.67 -0.98
CA PRO A 255 16.49 -16.65 -1.40
C PRO A 255 16.28 -17.73 -0.34
N VAL A 256 15.17 -18.46 -0.42
CA VAL A 256 15.01 -19.70 0.36
C VAL A 256 15.99 -20.74 -0.17
N VAL A 257 16.95 -21.15 0.66
CA VAL A 257 18.01 -22.08 0.26
C VAL A 257 17.51 -23.53 0.27
N MET A 258 16.90 -23.93 1.39
CA MET A 258 16.37 -25.26 1.70
C MET A 258 15.45 -25.15 2.93
N ASP A 259 14.51 -26.08 3.09
CA ASP A 259 13.76 -26.31 4.32
C ASP A 259 14.09 -27.68 4.90
N ASN A 260 14.08 -27.75 6.24
CA ASN A 260 14.36 -28.96 6.99
C ASN A 260 13.16 -29.30 7.89
N ARG A 261 12.83 -30.59 7.98
CA ARG A 261 11.71 -31.12 8.76
C ARG A 261 12.11 -31.55 10.18
N GLY A 262 13.41 -31.55 10.49
CA GLY A 262 13.92 -32.15 11.72
C GLY A 262 13.63 -33.65 11.73
N THR A 263 13.02 -34.15 12.81
CA THR A 263 12.68 -35.57 12.97
C THR A 263 11.29 -35.96 12.47
N GLY A 264 10.37 -35.01 12.30
CA GLY A 264 9.00 -35.26 11.81
C GLY A 264 8.87 -35.05 10.30
N HIS A 265 7.66 -35.04 9.77
CA HIS A 265 7.35 -34.73 8.37
C HIS A 265 6.75 -33.34 8.24
N PHE A 266 6.94 -32.71 7.07
CA PHE A 266 6.22 -31.47 6.77
C PHE A 266 4.71 -31.74 6.80
N GLY A 267 3.97 -30.92 7.55
CA GLY A 267 2.55 -31.13 7.81
C GLY A 267 2.24 -31.82 9.14
N ASP A 268 3.22 -32.38 9.85
CA ASP A 268 2.96 -33.00 11.15
C ASP A 268 2.52 -31.94 12.17
N CYS A 269 1.39 -32.18 12.83
CA CYS A 269 0.90 -31.35 13.93
C CYS A 269 1.59 -31.75 15.24
N ILE A 270 2.60 -30.97 15.65
CA ILE A 270 3.42 -31.23 16.83
C ILE A 270 2.84 -30.63 18.12
N VAL A 271 1.89 -29.69 18.00
CA VAL A 271 1.07 -29.22 19.12
C VAL A 271 -0.38 -29.37 18.72
N GLN A 272 -1.02 -30.39 19.28
CA GLN A 272 -2.41 -30.75 19.02
C GLN A 272 -3.38 -29.83 19.78
N PRO A 273 -4.62 -29.64 19.28
CA PRO A 273 -5.64 -28.88 20.00
C PRO A 273 -6.13 -29.66 21.23
N LYS A 274 -6.66 -28.94 22.22
CA LYS A 274 -7.43 -29.56 23.32
C LYS A 274 -8.66 -30.28 22.75
N PRO A 275 -9.17 -31.33 23.42
CA PRO A 275 -10.34 -32.08 22.94
C PRO A 275 -11.65 -31.30 22.99
N LEU A 276 -11.73 -30.22 23.79
CA LEU A 276 -12.94 -29.41 23.98
C LEU A 276 -12.58 -27.93 24.08
N TYR A 277 -13.40 -27.09 23.46
CA TYR A 277 -13.39 -25.64 23.53
C TYR A 277 -14.81 -25.08 23.63
N HIS A 278 -14.92 -23.85 24.14
CA HIS A 278 -16.15 -23.08 24.20
C HIS A 278 -16.14 -21.92 23.20
N ILE A 279 -17.31 -21.39 22.90
CA ILE A 279 -17.44 -20.14 22.13
C ILE A 279 -16.64 -19.04 22.85
N GLY A 280 -15.84 -18.30 22.09
CA GLY A 280 -14.93 -17.27 22.61
C GLY A 280 -13.49 -17.76 22.84
N ASP A 281 -13.27 -19.08 22.94
CA ASP A 281 -11.93 -19.63 23.07
C ASP A 281 -11.10 -19.47 21.78
N THR A 282 -9.77 -19.59 21.93
CA THR A 282 -8.84 -19.63 20.79
C THR A 282 -8.15 -20.99 20.73
N VAL A 283 -8.39 -21.70 19.64
CA VAL A 283 -7.67 -22.92 19.28
C VAL A 283 -6.28 -22.53 18.79
N SER A 284 -5.25 -23.26 19.21
CA SER A 284 -3.87 -23.04 18.75
C SER A 284 -3.20 -24.37 18.46
N THR A 285 -2.66 -24.51 17.25
CA THR A 285 -1.97 -25.70 16.77
C THR A 285 -0.64 -25.33 16.14
N VAL A 286 0.35 -26.22 16.21
CA VAL A 286 1.67 -25.97 15.62
C VAL A 286 2.06 -27.12 14.71
N PHE A 287 2.46 -26.78 13.48
CA PHE A 287 2.85 -27.71 12.44
C PHE A 287 4.31 -27.55 12.03
N ILE A 288 4.96 -28.64 11.63
CA ILE A 288 6.23 -28.59 10.91
C ILE A 288 5.97 -28.02 9.52
N SER A 289 6.63 -26.93 9.17
CA SER A 289 6.30 -26.13 7.98
C SER A 289 7.53 -25.83 7.14
N GLY A 290 7.35 -25.79 5.81
CA GLY A 290 8.30 -25.16 4.89
C GLY A 290 8.20 -23.63 4.95
N ASN A 291 9.09 -22.91 4.26
CA ASN A 291 9.03 -21.45 4.16
C ASN A 291 7.88 -21.01 3.20
N PRO A 292 6.97 -20.11 3.62
CA PRO A 292 5.87 -19.61 2.77
C PRO A 292 6.35 -18.97 1.47
N ARG A 293 7.58 -18.46 1.41
CA ARG A 293 8.16 -17.88 0.18
C ARG A 293 8.43 -18.92 -0.92
N ASN A 294 8.28 -20.22 -0.64
CA ASN A 294 8.37 -21.25 -1.68
C ASN A 294 7.18 -21.21 -2.64
N ASN A 295 6.00 -20.85 -2.14
CA ASN A 295 4.79 -20.69 -2.94
C ASN A 295 3.80 -19.82 -2.15
N ASN A 296 3.32 -18.75 -2.78
CA ASN A 296 2.41 -17.79 -2.15
C ASN A 296 0.98 -18.33 -1.97
N LEU A 297 0.66 -19.51 -2.54
CA LEU A 297 -0.68 -20.10 -2.51
C LEU A 297 -1.76 -19.12 -2.98
N GLN A 298 -1.51 -18.44 -4.10
CA GLN A 298 -2.46 -17.49 -4.65
C GLN A 298 -3.75 -18.22 -5.09
N GLU A 299 -4.91 -17.68 -4.71
CA GLU A 299 -6.24 -18.32 -4.84
C GLU A 299 -6.38 -19.66 -4.09
N ASP A 300 -5.50 -19.92 -3.13
CA ASP A 300 -5.51 -21.09 -2.24
C ASP A 300 -5.25 -20.63 -0.79
N THR A 301 -4.94 -21.53 0.15
CA THR A 301 -4.78 -21.17 1.57
C THR A 301 -3.70 -21.95 2.31
N PHE A 302 -3.00 -21.30 3.25
CA PHE A 302 -2.05 -21.97 4.15
C PHE A 302 -2.74 -22.77 5.26
N LEU A 303 -4.02 -22.55 5.52
CA LEU A 303 -4.77 -23.26 6.56
C LEU A 303 -6.25 -23.37 6.24
N THR A 304 -6.87 -24.44 6.74
CA THR A 304 -8.33 -24.56 6.80
C THR A 304 -8.76 -24.91 8.21
N VAL A 305 -9.90 -24.36 8.62
CA VAL A 305 -10.69 -24.88 9.74
C VAL A 305 -11.84 -25.66 9.12
N GLU A 306 -11.98 -26.90 9.52
CA GLU A 306 -12.94 -27.82 8.93
C GLU A 306 -13.92 -28.33 9.98
N LYS A 307 -15.22 -28.33 9.67
CA LYS A 307 -16.28 -28.93 10.47
C LYS A 307 -16.56 -30.34 9.97
N LYS A 308 -16.79 -31.27 10.87
CA LYS A 308 -17.22 -32.63 10.53
C LYS A 308 -18.73 -32.64 10.29
N ASP A 309 -19.12 -32.95 9.06
CA ASP A 309 -20.51 -33.19 8.65
C ASP A 309 -20.65 -34.66 8.26
N ASN A 310 -21.32 -35.46 9.11
CA ASN A 310 -21.40 -36.91 9.00
C ASN A 310 -20.00 -37.56 8.89
N ASN A 311 -19.65 -38.11 7.72
CA ASN A 311 -18.37 -38.74 7.41
C ASN A 311 -17.46 -37.86 6.54
N SER A 312 -17.84 -36.61 6.28
CA SER A 312 -17.08 -35.65 5.47
C SER A 312 -16.62 -34.44 6.30
N TRP A 313 -15.62 -33.73 5.80
CA TRP A 313 -15.13 -32.47 6.38
C TRP A 313 -15.45 -31.32 5.42
N SER A 314 -16.10 -30.28 5.93
CA SER A 314 -16.43 -29.06 5.20
C SER A 314 -15.56 -27.90 5.71
N ILE A 315 -15.01 -27.09 4.80
CA ILE A 315 -14.19 -25.93 5.17
C ILE A 315 -15.13 -24.81 5.63
N ILE A 316 -14.89 -24.28 6.83
CA ILE A 316 -15.66 -23.16 7.40
C ILE A 316 -14.85 -21.86 7.49
N ALA A 317 -13.52 -21.94 7.49
CA ALA A 317 -12.63 -20.78 7.50
C ALA A 317 -11.28 -21.13 6.85
N THR A 318 -10.65 -20.12 6.26
CA THR A 318 -9.30 -20.18 5.67
C THR A 318 -8.40 -19.12 6.32
N ASP A 319 -7.16 -18.94 5.85
CA ASP A 319 -6.28 -17.83 6.26
C ASP A 319 -6.78 -16.43 5.82
N ALA A 320 -7.81 -16.33 4.97
CA ALA A 320 -8.46 -15.08 4.62
C ALA A 320 -9.48 -14.60 5.67
N ASN A 321 -9.94 -15.49 6.56
CA ASN A 321 -10.89 -15.17 7.61
C ASN A 321 -10.25 -14.38 8.77
N TRP A 322 -10.96 -13.37 9.29
CA TRP A 322 -10.43 -12.50 10.35
C TRP A 322 -10.08 -13.24 11.64
N GLU A 323 -10.86 -14.27 11.96
CA GLU A 323 -10.73 -15.09 13.16
C GLU A 323 -9.56 -16.08 13.12
N THR A 324 -8.96 -16.32 11.96
CA THR A 324 -7.80 -17.21 11.82
C THR A 324 -6.50 -16.41 11.76
N LYS A 325 -5.39 -17.04 12.16
CA LYS A 325 -4.04 -16.47 12.08
C LYS A 325 -3.04 -17.54 11.66
N PHE A 326 -2.25 -17.24 10.64
CA PHE A 326 -1.10 -18.01 10.23
C PHE A 326 0.20 -17.31 10.68
N ILE A 327 1.00 -17.96 11.51
CA ILE A 327 2.25 -17.40 12.03
C ILE A 327 3.38 -18.37 11.71
N TRP A 328 4.25 -17.99 10.77
CA TRP A 328 5.44 -18.76 10.44
C TRP A 328 6.66 -18.29 11.23
N LYS A 329 7.45 -19.23 11.75
CA LYS A 329 8.70 -18.94 12.47
C LYS A 329 9.79 -19.93 12.09
N ARG A 330 10.98 -19.41 11.74
CA ARG A 330 12.20 -20.20 11.68
C ARG A 330 12.63 -20.57 13.10
N VAL A 331 12.88 -21.85 13.36
CA VAL A 331 13.24 -22.37 14.69
C VAL A 331 14.65 -22.94 14.77
N SER A 332 15.31 -23.17 13.63
CA SER A 332 16.72 -23.56 13.61
C SER A 332 17.49 -22.85 12.48
N PHE A 333 18.80 -22.73 12.66
CA PHE A 333 19.71 -22.22 11.62
C PHE A 333 19.73 -23.14 10.40
N PHE A 334 19.50 -24.45 10.59
CA PHE A 334 19.52 -25.47 9.55
C PHE A 334 18.23 -25.54 8.71
N GLY A 335 17.35 -24.55 8.80
CA GLY A 335 16.17 -24.44 7.94
C GLY A 335 14.92 -25.11 8.49
N GLU A 336 14.85 -25.46 9.78
CA GLU A 336 13.58 -25.90 10.38
C GLU A 336 12.67 -24.73 10.67
N SER A 337 11.39 -24.89 10.38
CA SER A 337 10.38 -23.88 10.64
C SER A 337 9.06 -24.48 11.10
N ARG A 338 8.28 -23.65 11.80
CA ARG A 338 6.98 -24.01 12.35
C ARG A 338 5.93 -23.04 11.88
N ALA A 339 4.75 -23.55 11.57
CA ALA A 339 3.53 -22.78 11.36
C ALA A 339 2.65 -22.91 12.60
N THR A 340 2.42 -21.81 13.29
CA THR A 340 1.41 -21.74 14.35
C THR A 340 0.12 -21.23 13.72
N ILE A 341 -0.91 -22.06 13.77
CA ILE A 341 -2.26 -21.69 13.33
C ILE A 341 -3.10 -21.43 14.57
N LYS A 342 -3.79 -20.28 14.57
CA LYS A 342 -4.76 -19.94 15.60
C LYS A 342 -6.13 -19.71 14.97
N TRP A 343 -7.17 -20.12 15.67
CA TRP A 343 -8.56 -19.86 15.31
C TRP A 343 -9.35 -19.40 16.53
N LYS A 344 -9.89 -18.18 16.49
CA LYS A 344 -10.78 -17.65 17.53
C LYS A 344 -12.22 -18.08 17.22
N ILE A 345 -12.82 -18.86 18.10
CA ILE A 345 -14.19 -19.35 17.93
C ILE A 345 -15.14 -18.19 18.21
N ASN A 346 -15.83 -17.72 17.18
CA ASN A 346 -16.80 -16.62 17.30
C ASN A 346 -18.22 -17.15 17.62
N ASN A 347 -19.14 -16.25 17.96
CA ASN A 347 -20.50 -16.59 18.38
C ASN A 347 -21.38 -17.19 17.26
N ASN A 348 -20.93 -17.12 16.00
CA ASN A 348 -21.66 -17.66 14.85
C ASN A 348 -21.28 -19.12 14.54
N ILE A 349 -20.32 -19.68 15.27
CA ILE A 349 -19.90 -21.08 15.10
C ILE A 349 -20.88 -22.01 15.81
N GLU A 350 -21.37 -23.00 15.06
CA GLU A 350 -22.22 -24.04 15.62
C GLU A 350 -21.41 -25.03 16.47
N PRO A 351 -21.97 -25.58 17.56
CA PRO A 351 -21.35 -26.69 18.26
C PRO A 351 -21.14 -27.89 17.33
N GLY A 352 -20.01 -28.58 17.49
CA GLY A 352 -19.67 -29.69 16.62
C GLY A 352 -18.22 -30.13 16.75
N THR A 353 -17.81 -31.04 15.89
CA THR A 353 -16.43 -31.54 15.82
C THR A 353 -15.68 -30.82 14.71
N TYR A 354 -14.49 -30.32 15.02
CA TYR A 354 -13.65 -29.52 14.14
C TYR A 354 -12.24 -30.08 14.05
N ARG A 355 -11.52 -29.73 12.99
CA ARG A 355 -10.06 -29.92 12.88
C ARG A 355 -9.43 -28.74 12.16
N ILE A 356 -8.11 -28.61 12.31
CA ILE A 356 -7.30 -27.62 11.57
C ILE A 356 -6.39 -28.38 10.61
N THR A 357 -6.38 -27.99 9.34
CA THR A 357 -5.42 -28.49 8.36
C THR A 357 -4.46 -27.37 7.96
N HIS A 358 -3.19 -27.73 7.77
CA HIS A 358 -2.15 -26.84 7.27
C HIS A 358 -1.70 -27.32 5.89
N HIS A 359 -1.58 -26.38 4.95
CA HIS A 359 -1.07 -26.61 3.60
C HIS A 359 0.19 -25.78 3.39
N GLY A 360 1.13 -26.31 2.61
CA GLY A 360 2.32 -25.55 2.27
C GLY A 360 3.24 -26.25 1.29
N TYR A 361 4.37 -25.59 1.05
CA TYR A 361 5.42 -26.10 0.17
C TYR A 361 6.77 -26.05 0.88
N TYR A 362 7.56 -27.11 0.72
CA TYR A 362 8.92 -27.16 1.22
C TYR A 362 9.92 -27.27 0.07
N LYS A 363 11.12 -26.72 0.28
CA LYS A 363 12.22 -26.83 -0.66
C LYS A 363 13.25 -27.86 -0.20
N GLY A 364 13.22 -29.03 -0.82
CA GLY A 364 14.15 -30.13 -0.55
C GLY A 364 15.25 -30.27 -1.59
N ILE A 365 16.30 -31.02 -1.25
CA ILE A 365 17.29 -31.52 -2.22
C ILE A 365 16.82 -32.89 -2.68
N VAL A 366 16.58 -33.04 -3.99
CA VAL A 366 16.26 -34.30 -4.63
C VAL A 366 17.54 -34.85 -5.26
N ILE A 367 17.81 -36.13 -5.04
CA ILE A 367 18.92 -36.85 -5.66
C ILE A 367 18.31 -37.84 -6.66
N SER A 368 18.68 -37.71 -7.94
CA SER A 368 18.29 -38.64 -9.01
C SER A 368 19.55 -39.05 -9.76
N GLY A 369 20.04 -40.28 -9.52
CA GLY A 369 21.36 -40.72 -9.98
C GLY A 369 22.47 -39.86 -9.36
N MET A 370 23.37 -39.31 -10.18
CA MET A 370 24.42 -38.36 -9.74
C MET A 370 23.95 -36.89 -9.68
N VAL A 371 22.71 -36.59 -10.08
CA VAL A 371 22.21 -35.22 -10.16
C VAL A 371 21.49 -34.83 -8.87
N ARG A 372 21.91 -33.72 -8.26
CA ARG A 372 21.22 -33.09 -7.14
C ARG A 372 20.54 -31.82 -7.62
N TYR A 373 19.22 -31.76 -7.51
CA TYR A 373 18.46 -30.55 -7.82
C TYR A 373 17.52 -30.17 -6.68
N LYS A 374 17.23 -28.87 -6.57
CA LYS A 374 16.31 -28.34 -5.56
C LYS A 374 14.89 -28.43 -6.11
N ALA A 375 14.01 -29.11 -5.40
CA ALA A 375 12.61 -29.23 -5.78
C ALA A 375 11.72 -28.60 -4.70
N ILE A 376 10.69 -27.88 -5.14
CA ILE A 376 9.62 -27.39 -4.28
C ILE A 376 8.48 -28.41 -4.35
N ARG A 377 8.05 -28.92 -3.20
CA ARG A 377 7.04 -29.98 -3.11
C ARG A 377 5.91 -29.58 -2.16
N PRO A 378 4.64 -29.85 -2.51
CA PRO A 378 3.53 -29.59 -1.63
C PRO A 378 3.52 -30.58 -0.46
N TYR A 379 2.91 -30.17 0.63
CA TYR A 379 2.52 -31.03 1.74
C TYR A 379 1.22 -30.50 2.35
N PHE A 380 0.53 -31.38 3.07
CA PHE A 380 -0.56 -31.00 3.94
C PHE A 380 -0.52 -31.86 5.20
N GLY A 381 -1.17 -31.41 6.27
CA GLY A 381 -1.42 -32.25 7.43
C GLY A 381 -2.47 -31.65 8.34
N SER A 382 -3.19 -32.52 9.03
CA SER A 382 -4.33 -32.15 9.88
C SER A 382 -4.03 -32.43 11.34
N SER A 383 -4.60 -31.60 12.22
CA SER A 383 -4.65 -31.87 13.65
C SER A 383 -5.59 -33.03 13.97
N HIS A 384 -5.53 -33.51 15.21
CA HIS A 384 -6.63 -34.27 15.79
C HIS A 384 -7.90 -33.42 15.80
N SER A 385 -9.05 -34.11 15.75
CA SER A 385 -10.35 -33.48 15.89
C SER A 385 -10.61 -33.05 17.33
N PHE A 386 -11.35 -31.96 17.51
CA PHE A 386 -11.77 -31.43 18.80
C PHE A 386 -13.22 -30.96 18.74
N ASN A 387 -13.88 -30.89 19.89
CA ASN A 387 -15.26 -30.44 19.97
C ASN A 387 -15.36 -28.97 20.38
N VAL A 388 -16.31 -28.27 19.80
CA VAL A 388 -16.72 -26.91 20.19
C VAL A 388 -18.12 -27.00 20.78
N THR A 389 -18.30 -26.39 21.95
CA THR A 389 -19.59 -26.29 22.65
C THR A 389 -19.93 -24.84 22.96
N LYS A 390 -21.16 -24.58 23.38
CA LYS A 390 -21.59 -23.25 23.79
C LYS A 390 -20.85 -22.74 25.02
#